data_AF-A0A6C0LNA0-F1
#
_entry.id   AF-A0A6C0LNA0-F1
#
_cell.length_a   1.000
_cell.length_b   1.000
_cell.length_c   1.000
_cell.angle_alpha   90.00
_cell.angle_beta   90.00
_cell.angle_gamma   90.00
#
_symmetry.space_group_name_H-M   'P 1'
#
loop_
_entity.id
_entity.type
_entity.pdbx_description
1 polymer ?
#
loop_
_entity_poly.entity_id
_entity_poly.type
_entity_poly.pdbx_seq_one_letter_code
_entity_poly.pdbx_strand_id
1 'polypeptide(L)'
;MANNVDPAVQQLIETAETTDDPLSFLLENIVERYSPMHLVIIERLPAVYPIIEAALDRMIELGRGEEWMDYLLAKGIKIHGGINEYIAYFFGDEHPAQGINPIDRILLLPESQRKDLLTYSVTTELRKMLLSPAITAENRARVQAAINRLNPPGPVIAAAAAGGSRRRRRRRRQTRRRRSNRY
;
A
#
# COMPACT_ATOMS: atom_id res chain seq x y z
N MET A 1 -22.93 -8.10 -16.36
CA MET A 1 -23.55 -8.77 -15.20
C MET A 1 -23.25 -7.90 -14.00
N ALA A 2 -24.27 -7.37 -13.33
CA ALA A 2 -24.06 -6.57 -12.12
C ALA A 2 -23.58 -7.53 -11.02
N ASN A 3 -22.33 -7.38 -10.58
CA ASN A 3 -21.84 -8.00 -9.35
C ASN A 3 -22.59 -7.31 -8.20
N ASN A 4 -23.77 -7.80 -7.85
CA ASN A 4 -24.45 -7.35 -6.65
C ASN A 4 -23.60 -7.81 -5.47
N VAL A 5 -22.90 -6.86 -4.85
CA VAL A 5 -22.23 -7.04 -3.58
C VAL A 5 -23.26 -7.59 -2.59
N ASP A 6 -22.85 -8.59 -1.80
CA ASP A 6 -23.71 -9.18 -0.77
C ASP A 6 -24.30 -8.06 0.11
N PRO A 7 -25.64 -7.97 0.27
CA PRO A 7 -26.27 -6.94 1.09
C PRO A 7 -25.70 -6.84 2.51
N ALA A 8 -25.26 -7.97 3.08
CA ALA A 8 -24.62 -7.97 4.40
C ALA A 8 -23.24 -7.28 4.38
N VAL A 9 -22.48 -7.46 3.30
CA VAL A 9 -21.20 -6.76 3.10
C VAL A 9 -21.44 -5.27 2.86
N GLN A 10 -22.47 -4.92 2.09
CA GLN A 10 -22.84 -3.52 1.85
C GLN A 10 -23.20 -2.79 3.15
N GLN A 11 -23.99 -3.42 4.02
CA GLN A 11 -24.34 -2.84 5.32
C GLN A 11 -23.11 -2.66 6.24
N LEU A 12 -22.15 -3.59 6.20
CA LEU A 12 -20.90 -3.46 6.94
C LEU A 12 -20.05 -2.29 6.43
N ILE A 13 -20.01 -2.06 5.11
CA ILE A 13 -19.33 -0.90 4.51
C ILE A 13 -19.98 0.40 5.02
N GLU A 14 -21.30 0.53 4.91
CA GLU A 14 -22.03 1.73 5.35
C GLU A 14 -21.84 2.02 6.85
N THR A 15 -21.76 0.96 7.66
CA THR A 15 -21.47 1.09 9.10
C THR A 15 -20.02 1.54 9.34
N ALA A 16 -19.06 1.00 8.58
CA ALA A 16 -17.65 1.39 8.66
C ALA A 16 -17.42 2.85 8.28
N GLU A 17 -18.16 3.37 7.30
CA GLU A 17 -18.09 4.76 6.83
C GLU A 17 -18.63 5.76 7.86
N THR A 18 -19.58 5.35 8.70
CA THR A 18 -20.35 6.28 9.55
C THR A 18 -20.04 6.18 11.03
N THR A 19 -19.41 5.09 11.49
CA THR A 19 -19.08 4.88 12.90
C THR A 19 -18.11 5.92 13.46
N ASP A 20 -18.30 6.27 14.74
CA ASP A 20 -17.38 7.12 15.51
C ASP A 20 -16.21 6.32 16.11
N ASP A 21 -16.33 4.98 16.14
CA ASP A 21 -15.26 4.08 16.57
C ASP A 21 -14.93 3.00 15.53
N PRO A 22 -14.33 3.39 14.40
CA PRO A 22 -13.99 2.47 13.31
C PRO A 22 -12.98 1.38 13.71
N LEU A 23 -12.12 1.63 14.70
CA LEU A 23 -11.17 0.61 15.16
C LEU A 23 -11.90 -0.55 15.83
N SER A 24 -12.72 -0.29 16.84
CA SER A 24 -13.49 -1.33 17.54
C SER A 24 -14.40 -2.10 16.58
N PHE A 25 -15.00 -1.40 15.61
CA PHE A 25 -15.77 -2.04 14.55
C PHE A 25 -14.93 -3.07 13.76
N LEU A 26 -13.70 -2.73 13.34
CA LEU A 26 -12.82 -3.68 12.65
C LEU A 26 -12.41 -4.85 13.56
N LEU A 27 -12.17 -4.57 14.85
CA LEU A 27 -11.79 -5.59 15.82
C LEU A 27 -12.85 -6.68 15.96
N GLU A 28 -14.10 -6.27 16.12
CA GLU A 28 -15.25 -7.16 16.31
C GLU A 28 -15.60 -7.95 15.04
N ASN A 29 -15.49 -7.31 13.87
CA ASN A 29 -16.06 -7.88 12.64
C ASN A 29 -15.05 -8.63 11.77
N ILE A 30 -13.76 -8.27 11.85
CA ILE A 30 -12.75 -8.70 10.87
C ILE A 30 -11.55 -9.33 11.53
N VAL A 31 -10.97 -8.65 12.51
CA VAL A 31 -9.59 -8.91 12.92
C VAL A 31 -9.39 -10.26 13.58
N GLU A 32 -10.36 -10.79 14.33
CA GLU A 32 -10.22 -12.10 14.97
C GLU A 32 -10.00 -13.25 13.97
N ARG A 33 -10.40 -13.05 12.70
CA ARG A 33 -10.37 -14.09 11.67
C ARG A 33 -9.09 -14.13 10.83
N TYR A 34 -8.23 -13.11 10.95
CA TYR A 34 -7.09 -12.93 10.04
C TYR A 34 -5.78 -12.61 10.79
N SER A 35 -4.67 -13.12 10.24
CA SER A 35 -3.34 -12.75 10.73
C SER A 35 -3.01 -11.29 10.35
N PRO A 36 -2.14 -10.60 11.10
CA PRO A 36 -1.73 -9.23 10.80
C PRO A 36 -1.28 -9.05 9.34
N MET A 37 -0.52 -10.00 8.81
CA MET A 37 -0.08 -10.01 7.42
C MET A 37 -1.21 -10.02 6.39
N HIS A 38 -2.29 -10.76 6.64
CA HIS A 38 -3.48 -10.76 5.76
C HIS A 38 -4.23 -9.43 5.81
N LEU A 39 -4.18 -8.76 6.95
CA LEU A 39 -4.81 -7.45 7.17
C LEU A 39 -3.98 -6.30 6.60
N VAL A 40 -2.66 -6.45 6.51
CA VAL A 40 -1.74 -5.51 5.86
C VAL A 40 -1.74 -5.68 4.34
N ILE A 41 -1.71 -6.91 3.84
CA ILE A 41 -1.79 -7.21 2.38
C ILE A 41 -3.25 -7.48 2.01
N ILE A 42 -4.00 -6.39 1.94
CA ILE A 42 -5.46 -6.35 1.94
C ILE A 42 -6.10 -6.99 0.68
N GLU A 43 -5.35 -7.15 -0.42
CA GLU A 43 -5.78 -7.88 -1.63
C GLU A 43 -6.10 -9.37 -1.42
N ARG A 44 -5.71 -9.94 -0.27
CA ARG A 44 -5.99 -11.36 0.01
C ARG A 44 -7.42 -11.60 0.47
N LEU A 45 -8.21 -10.54 0.70
CA LEU A 45 -9.59 -10.61 1.19
C LEU A 45 -10.53 -9.74 0.36
N PRO A 46 -10.74 -10.02 -0.94
CA PRO A 46 -11.50 -9.16 -1.83
C PRO A 46 -12.95 -8.88 -1.36
N ALA A 47 -13.55 -9.80 -0.60
CA ALA A 47 -14.88 -9.61 -0.01
C ALA A 47 -14.90 -8.68 1.21
N VAL A 48 -13.78 -8.56 1.93
CA VAL A 48 -13.68 -7.81 3.20
C VAL A 48 -12.91 -6.51 3.02
N TYR A 49 -12.12 -6.41 1.94
CA TYR A 49 -11.32 -5.24 1.58
C TYR A 49 -12.12 -3.93 1.62
N PRO A 50 -13.34 -3.83 1.03
CA PRO A 50 -14.07 -2.57 1.04
C PRO A 50 -14.48 -2.14 2.45
N ILE A 51 -14.74 -3.09 3.36
CA ILE A 51 -15.08 -2.80 4.77
C ILE A 51 -13.85 -2.23 5.49
N ILE A 52 -12.67 -2.84 5.26
CA ILE A 52 -11.41 -2.35 5.83
C ILE A 52 -11.10 -0.96 5.29
N GLU A 53 -11.18 -0.74 3.97
CA GLU A 53 -10.93 0.56 3.33
C GLU A 53 -11.84 1.64 3.91
N ALA A 54 -13.15 1.41 3.98
CA ALA A 54 -14.11 2.34 4.57
C ALA A 54 -13.79 2.72 6.03
N ALA A 55 -13.46 1.73 6.87
CA ALA A 55 -13.11 2.00 8.26
C ALA A 55 -11.78 2.76 8.39
N LEU A 56 -10.80 2.49 7.52
CA LEU A 56 -9.52 3.20 7.51
C LEU A 56 -9.69 4.64 7.06
N ASP A 57 -10.48 4.88 6.01
CA ASP A 57 -10.82 6.22 5.56
C ASP A 57 -11.51 7.00 6.68
N ARG A 58 -12.47 6.36 7.38
CA ARG A 58 -13.12 6.95 8.54
C ARG A 58 -12.16 7.24 9.69
N MET A 59 -11.19 6.35 9.98
CA MET A 59 -10.13 6.63 10.96
C MET A 59 -9.29 7.84 10.56
N ILE A 60 -8.95 7.98 9.27
CA ILE A 60 -8.18 9.12 8.77
C ILE A 60 -8.98 10.42 8.93
N GLU A 61 -10.27 10.42 8.59
CA GLU A 61 -11.17 11.57 8.78
C GLU A 61 -11.24 12.01 10.25
N LEU A 62 -11.24 11.06 11.18
CA LEU A 62 -11.27 11.31 12.62
C LEU A 62 -9.89 11.68 13.20
N GLY A 63 -8.83 11.72 12.39
CA GLY A 63 -7.46 11.97 12.85
C GLY A 63 -6.83 10.81 13.63
N ARG A 64 -7.40 9.61 13.50
CA ARG A 64 -7.04 8.36 14.20
C ARG A 64 -6.37 7.32 13.29
N GLY A 65 -5.96 7.70 12.08
CA GLY A 65 -5.43 6.78 11.05
C GLY A 65 -4.24 5.92 11.49
N GLU A 66 -3.49 6.36 12.50
CA GLU A 66 -2.35 5.62 13.05
C GLU A 66 -2.73 4.45 13.97
N GLU A 67 -3.93 4.48 14.57
CA GLU A 67 -4.35 3.49 15.58
C GLU A 67 -4.47 2.08 15.00
N TRP A 68 -4.90 1.97 13.74
CA TRP A 68 -4.93 0.69 13.04
C TRP A 68 -3.55 0.06 12.92
N MET A 69 -2.53 0.86 12.61
CA MET A 69 -1.14 0.38 12.51
C MET A 69 -0.58 -0.01 13.87
N ASP A 70 -0.90 0.76 14.92
CA ASP A 70 -0.51 0.43 16.30
C ASP A 70 -1.11 -0.90 16.74
N TYR A 71 -2.39 -1.11 16.43
CA TYR A 71 -3.08 -2.35 16.72
C TYR A 71 -2.44 -3.54 16.00
N LEU A 72 -2.21 -3.44 14.67
CA LEU A 72 -1.63 -4.53 13.89
C LEU A 72 -0.23 -4.91 14.37
N LEU A 73 0.59 -3.90 14.68
CA LEU A 73 1.93 -4.11 15.24
C LEU A 73 1.86 -4.78 16.61
N ALA A 74 1.02 -4.29 17.51
CA ALA A 74 0.85 -4.88 18.84
C ALA A 74 0.34 -6.33 18.77
N LYS A 75 -0.61 -6.61 17.87
CA LYS A 75 -1.11 -7.96 17.61
C LYS A 75 0.01 -8.86 17.06
N GLY A 76 0.80 -8.38 16.11
CA GLY A 76 1.95 -9.10 15.55
C GLY A 76 2.97 -9.47 16.62
N ILE A 77 3.44 -8.49 17.39
CA ILE A 77 4.39 -8.70 18.49
C ILE A 77 3.84 -9.73 19.48
N LYS A 78 2.56 -9.64 19.85
CA LYS A 78 1.92 -10.57 20.80
C LYS A 78 1.86 -11.99 20.26
N ILE A 79 1.45 -12.19 19.01
CA ILE A 79 1.29 -13.52 18.41
C ILE A 79 2.65 -14.22 18.26
N HIS A 80 3.68 -13.45 17.87
CA HIS A 80 5.00 -13.99 17.59
C HIS A 80 5.95 -14.01 18.80
N GLY A 81 5.50 -13.53 19.98
CA GLY A 81 6.28 -13.55 21.21
C GLY A 81 7.37 -12.48 21.29
N GLY A 82 7.39 -11.52 20.35
CA GLY A 82 8.38 -10.46 20.31
C GLY A 82 8.43 -9.73 18.98
N ILE A 83 9.09 -8.57 18.96
CA ILE A 83 9.27 -7.76 17.76
C ILE A 83 10.18 -8.44 16.74
N ASN A 84 11.18 -9.20 17.18
CA ASN A 84 12.17 -9.79 16.29
C ASN A 84 11.60 -10.98 15.52
N GLU A 85 10.82 -11.80 16.22
CA GLU A 85 10.07 -12.94 15.69
C GLU A 85 8.97 -12.44 14.75
N TYR A 86 8.27 -11.35 15.13
CA TYR A 86 7.31 -10.73 14.23
C TYR A 86 7.97 -10.21 12.94
N ILE A 87 9.13 -9.56 13.04
CA ILE A 87 9.87 -9.08 11.86
C ILE A 87 10.32 -10.24 10.96
N ALA A 88 10.83 -11.33 11.53
CA ALA A 88 11.22 -12.52 10.78
C ALA A 88 10.01 -13.15 10.06
N TYR A 89 8.87 -13.25 10.75
CA TYR A 89 7.62 -13.69 10.17
C TYR A 89 7.10 -12.74 9.07
N PHE A 90 7.13 -11.42 9.32
CA PHE A 90 6.65 -10.39 8.40
C PHE A 90 7.40 -10.45 7.07
N PHE A 91 8.73 -10.61 7.10
CA PHE A 91 9.52 -10.73 5.88
C PHE A 91 9.49 -12.12 5.23
N GLY A 92 8.81 -13.09 5.85
CA GLY A 92 8.54 -14.40 5.26
C GLY A 92 9.64 -15.45 5.45
N ASP A 93 10.63 -15.21 6.31
CA ASP A 93 11.74 -16.14 6.53
C ASP A 93 11.26 -17.47 7.19
N GLU A 94 10.16 -17.43 7.94
CA GLU A 94 9.63 -18.58 8.69
C GLU A 94 8.25 -19.08 8.20
N HIS A 95 7.72 -18.56 7.09
CA HIS A 95 6.34 -18.87 6.69
C HIS A 95 6.25 -19.99 5.62
N PRO A 96 5.65 -21.16 5.93
CA PRO A 96 5.60 -22.30 5.00
C PRO A 96 4.60 -22.16 3.83
N ALA A 97 3.83 -21.06 3.74
CA ALA A 97 2.68 -20.96 2.84
C ALA A 97 2.79 -19.86 1.76
N GLN A 98 3.74 -18.93 1.88
CA GLN A 98 3.73 -17.72 1.06
C GLN A 98 5.16 -17.24 0.79
N GLY A 99 5.78 -17.77 -0.27
CA GLY A 99 7.16 -17.45 -0.67
C GLY A 99 7.36 -16.06 -1.30
N ILE A 100 6.53 -15.07 -0.98
CA ILE A 100 6.69 -13.69 -1.49
C ILE A 100 6.60 -12.70 -0.32
N ASN A 101 7.72 -11.99 -0.12
CA ASN A 101 7.87 -10.93 0.87
C ASN A 101 6.83 -9.80 0.61
N PRO A 102 6.22 -9.23 1.66
CA PRO A 102 5.20 -8.18 1.52
C PRO A 102 5.67 -6.96 0.71
N ILE A 103 6.94 -6.61 0.87
CA ILE A 103 7.58 -5.50 0.16
C ILE A 103 7.65 -5.81 -1.33
N ASP A 104 8.08 -7.02 -1.68
CA ASP A 104 8.17 -7.46 -3.07
C ASP A 104 6.78 -7.44 -3.71
N ARG A 105 5.76 -7.89 -2.99
CA ARG A 105 4.38 -7.88 -3.48
C ARG A 105 3.88 -6.47 -3.78
N ILE A 106 4.10 -5.51 -2.89
CA ILE A 106 3.69 -4.10 -3.11
C ILE A 106 4.42 -3.51 -4.32
N LEU A 107 5.71 -3.83 -4.48
CA LEU A 107 6.50 -3.36 -5.61
C LEU A 107 6.10 -4.00 -6.94
N LEU A 108 5.54 -5.21 -6.92
CA LEU A 108 5.00 -5.88 -8.12
C LEU A 108 3.65 -5.31 -8.57
N LEU A 109 2.92 -4.60 -7.70
CA LEU A 109 1.68 -3.95 -8.11
C LEU A 109 1.97 -2.81 -9.11
N PRO A 110 1.14 -2.65 -10.16
CA PRO A 110 1.16 -1.49 -11.04
C PRO A 110 1.14 -0.18 -10.23
N GLU A 111 1.79 0.87 -10.70
CA GLU A 111 1.84 2.17 -10.00
C GLU A 111 0.44 2.72 -9.67
N SER A 112 -0.53 2.52 -10.57
CA SER A 112 -1.94 2.88 -10.35
C SER A 112 -2.67 2.06 -9.28
N GLN A 113 -2.15 0.88 -8.93
CA GLN A 113 -2.69 -0.05 -7.94
C GLN A 113 -1.85 -0.10 -6.66
N ARG A 114 -0.62 0.40 -6.72
CA ARG A 114 0.23 0.69 -5.57
C ARG A 114 -0.30 1.92 -4.86
N LYS A 115 -1.58 1.86 -4.46
CA LYS A 115 -2.33 2.91 -3.79
C LYS A 115 -1.40 3.57 -2.77
N ASP A 116 -1.30 4.89 -2.79
CA ASP A 116 -0.47 5.64 -1.85
C ASP A 116 -0.74 5.19 -0.41
N LEU A 117 -1.99 4.83 -0.11
CA LEU A 117 -2.41 4.25 1.17
C LEU A 117 -1.67 2.96 1.53
N LEU A 118 -1.52 1.99 0.63
CA LEU A 118 -0.79 0.73 0.92
C LEU A 118 0.69 0.99 1.20
N THR A 119 1.34 1.80 0.37
CA THR A 119 2.74 2.17 0.56
C THR A 119 2.92 2.96 1.87
N TYR A 120 2.02 3.91 2.14
CA TYR A 120 2.00 4.72 3.35
C TYR A 120 1.79 3.86 4.61
N SER A 121 0.78 2.98 4.61
CA SER A 121 0.47 2.10 5.75
C SER A 121 1.65 1.18 6.06
N VAL A 122 2.19 0.46 5.07
CA VAL A 122 3.34 -0.43 5.30
C VAL A 122 4.58 0.34 5.73
N THR A 123 4.84 1.52 5.15
CA THR A 123 5.95 2.37 5.57
C THR A 123 5.78 2.83 7.02
N THR A 124 4.56 3.21 7.42
CA THR A 124 4.25 3.63 8.79
C THR A 124 4.45 2.50 9.78
N GLU A 125 3.98 1.29 9.47
CA GLU A 125 4.20 0.10 10.30
C GLU A 125 5.71 -0.18 10.47
N LEU A 126 6.48 -0.18 9.38
CA LEU A 126 7.93 -0.39 9.40
C LEU A 126 8.64 0.69 10.24
N ARG A 127 8.24 1.97 10.13
CA ARG A 127 8.78 3.04 10.96
C ARG A 127 8.50 2.81 12.44
N LYS A 128 7.29 2.34 12.79
CA LYS A 128 6.93 1.99 14.17
C LYS A 128 7.75 0.80 14.69
N MET A 129 8.04 -0.21 13.86
CA MET A 129 8.96 -1.31 14.24
C MET A 129 10.35 -0.78 14.65
N LEU A 130 10.89 0.23 13.95
CA LEU A 130 12.20 0.83 14.27
C LEU A 130 12.25 1.55 15.62
N LEU A 131 11.09 2.01 16.12
CA LEU A 131 10.95 2.66 17.42
C LEU A 131 10.93 1.66 18.57
N SER A 132 10.77 0.37 18.30
CA SER A 132 10.79 -0.67 19.33
C SER A 132 12.18 -0.76 19.97
N PRO A 133 12.31 -0.66 21.31
CA PRO A 133 13.61 -0.74 21.98
C PRO A 133 14.22 -2.15 21.94
N ALA A 134 13.40 -3.19 21.71
CA ALA A 134 13.82 -4.58 21.69
C ALA A 134 14.30 -5.07 20.30
N ILE A 135 14.27 -4.22 19.28
CA ILE A 135 14.68 -4.59 17.91
C ILE A 135 16.19 -4.84 17.84
N THR A 136 16.59 -5.97 17.25
CA THR A 136 18.00 -6.30 17.03
C THR A 136 18.60 -5.40 15.95
N ALA A 137 19.94 -5.26 15.94
CA ALA A 137 20.64 -4.51 14.90
C ALA A 137 20.39 -5.07 13.48
N GLU A 138 20.32 -6.40 13.37
CA GLU A 138 20.02 -7.09 12.12
C GLU A 138 18.60 -6.76 11.62
N ASN A 139 17.59 -6.90 12.49
CA ASN A 139 16.21 -6.59 12.12
C ASN A 139 16.00 -5.11 11.83
N ARG A 140 16.69 -4.23 12.56
CA ARG A 140 16.71 -2.79 12.27
C ARG A 140 17.23 -2.51 10.86
N ALA A 141 18.31 -3.17 10.43
CA ALA A 141 18.85 -3.02 9.09
C ALA A 141 17.87 -3.54 8.02
N ARG A 142 17.21 -4.69 8.26
CA ARG A 142 16.19 -5.26 7.35
C ARG A 142 15.00 -4.31 7.17
N VAL A 143 14.45 -3.81 8.27
CA VAL A 143 13.34 -2.85 8.26
C VAL A 143 13.73 -1.56 7.55
N GLN A 144 14.92 -1.01 7.82
CA GLN A 144 15.41 0.19 7.14
C GLN A 144 15.59 -0.04 5.63
N ALA A 145 16.12 -1.19 5.22
CA ALA A 145 16.23 -1.55 3.82
C ALA A 145 14.85 -1.64 3.14
N ALA A 146 13.85 -2.24 3.81
CA ALA A 146 12.48 -2.30 3.32
C ALA A 146 11.86 -0.91 3.12
N ILE A 147 12.02 0.01 4.07
CA ILE A 147 11.54 1.40 3.95
C ILE A 147 12.17 2.08 2.74
N ASN A 148 13.49 1.93 2.55
CA ASN A 148 14.21 2.53 1.43
C ASN A 148 13.77 1.95 0.07
N ARG A 149 13.35 0.68 0.03
CA ARG A 149 12.82 0.05 -1.18
C ARG A 149 11.43 0.60 -1.54
N LEU A 150 10.57 0.82 -0.55
CA LEU A 150 9.23 1.39 -0.74
C LEU A 150 9.28 2.89 -1.04
N ASN A 151 10.19 3.61 -0.39
CA ASN A 151 10.38 5.05 -0.51
C ASN A 151 11.82 5.33 -0.92
N PRO A 152 12.18 5.10 -2.20
CA PRO A 152 13.53 5.37 -2.67
C PRO A 152 13.89 6.84 -2.39
N PRO A 153 15.04 7.12 -1.77
CA PRO A 153 15.45 8.49 -1.46
C PRO A 153 15.70 9.26 -2.77
N GLY A 154 14.69 10.02 -3.21
CA GLY A 154 14.74 10.84 -4.41
C GLY A 154 14.81 10.03 -5.71
N PRO A 155 14.68 10.68 -6.88
CA PRO A 155 14.79 9.98 -8.14
C PRO A 155 16.18 9.37 -8.23
N VAL A 156 16.26 8.03 -8.22
CA VAL A 156 17.29 7.36 -9.02
C VAL A 156 17.10 7.98 -10.38
N ILE A 157 18.03 8.84 -10.78
CA ILE A 157 18.18 9.24 -12.17
C ILE A 157 18.23 7.90 -12.89
N ALA A 158 17.10 7.49 -13.48
CA ALA A 158 17.06 6.39 -14.40
C ALA A 158 18.16 6.76 -15.37
N ALA A 159 19.30 6.05 -15.30
CA ALA A 159 20.43 6.29 -16.16
C ALA A 159 19.82 6.37 -17.54
N ALA A 160 19.85 7.58 -18.11
CA ALA A 160 19.10 7.91 -19.29
C ALA A 160 19.35 6.78 -20.27
N ALA A 161 18.32 5.98 -20.57
CA ALA A 161 18.45 4.91 -21.54
C ALA A 161 19.07 5.58 -22.76
N ALA A 162 20.30 5.21 -23.06
CA ALA A 162 21.08 5.74 -24.15
C ALA A 162 20.31 5.43 -25.44
N GLY A 163 19.49 6.39 -25.84
CA GLY A 163 18.39 6.16 -26.77
C GLY A 163 17.88 7.47 -27.36
N GLY A 164 18.81 8.37 -27.68
CA GLY A 164 18.68 9.27 -28.82
C GLY A 164 17.48 10.21 -28.83
N SER A 165 17.74 11.45 -28.43
CA SER A 165 16.96 12.62 -28.83
C SER A 165 16.55 12.57 -30.30
N ARG A 166 15.24 12.68 -30.59
CA ARG A 166 14.79 13.30 -31.85
C ARG A 166 13.50 14.06 -31.63
N ARG A 167 13.68 15.26 -31.08
CA ARG A 167 12.70 16.34 -31.10
C ARG A 167 12.41 16.69 -32.57
N ARG A 168 11.40 16.07 -33.18
CA ARG A 168 10.94 16.41 -34.54
C ARG A 168 10.26 17.78 -34.51
N ARG A 169 11.10 18.81 -34.71
CA ARG A 169 10.72 20.20 -34.94
C ARG A 169 9.82 20.25 -36.18
N ARG A 170 8.50 20.39 -35.99
CA ARG A 170 7.53 20.57 -37.08
C ARG A 170 7.84 21.89 -37.78
N ARG A 171 8.46 21.80 -38.96
CA ARG A 171 8.74 22.93 -39.87
C ARG A 171 7.41 23.56 -40.30
N ARG A 172 7.16 24.80 -39.89
CA ARG A 172 6.25 25.73 -40.58
C ARG A 172 6.77 25.88 -42.03
N ARG A 173 6.02 25.39 -43.01
CA ARG A 173 6.22 25.76 -44.42
C ARG A 173 5.23 26.84 -44.79
N GLN A 174 5.70 28.07 -44.67
CA GLN A 174 5.17 29.22 -45.38
C GLN A 174 5.55 29.05 -46.86
N THR A 175 4.58 29.03 -47.76
CA THR A 175 4.84 29.33 -49.18
C THR A 175 3.77 30.28 -49.69
N ARG A 176 4.25 31.47 -50.04
CA ARG A 176 3.54 32.61 -50.61
C ARG A 176 3.36 32.38 -52.12
N ARG A 177 2.18 32.73 -52.63
CA ARG A 177 1.86 33.32 -53.96
C ARG A 177 2.24 32.55 -55.24
N ARG A 178 1.24 32.35 -56.13
CA ARG A 178 1.08 33.15 -57.37
C ARG A 178 -0.27 32.89 -58.08
N ARG A 179 -0.70 33.94 -58.79
CA ARG A 179 -1.94 34.18 -59.56
C ARG A 179 -2.06 33.36 -60.86
N SER A 180 -3.29 33.38 -61.42
CA SER A 180 -3.73 33.30 -62.84
C SER A 180 -4.55 32.03 -63.16
N ASN A 181 -5.59 31.97 -64.00
CA ASN A 181 -6.57 32.87 -64.62
C ASN A 181 -7.56 31.96 -65.41
N ARG A 182 -8.83 32.38 -65.62
CA ARG A 182 -9.82 31.90 -66.62
C ARG A 182 -10.34 30.45 -66.52
N TYR A 183 -11.65 30.27 -66.36
CA TYR A 183 -12.67 30.35 -67.42
C TYR A 183 -13.94 30.97 -66.86
#